data_AF-A0A0H4I024-F1
#
_entry.id   AF-A0A0H4I024-F1
#
_cell.length_a   1.000
_cell.length_b   1.000
_cell.length_c   1.000
_cell.angle_alpha   90.00
_cell.angle_beta   90.00
_cell.angle_gamma   90.00
#
_symmetry.space_group_name_H-M   'P 1'
#
loop_
_entity.id
_entity.type
_entity.pdbx_description
1 polymer ?
#
loop_
_entity_poly.entity_id
_entity_poly.type
_entity_poly.pdbx_seq_one_letter_code
_entity_poly.pdbx_strand_id
1 'polypeptide(L)'
;MTLKVGVDAFADLPADRLSQISGMNREQMDAFACRSHQRAHEAQQRGSLLMKYCPQPWQRVSHVHKMRASDQAASLRYWPSCHRLSLQNGGVLAIGHLLGAIGVRLAGTLARSLQVAQSLYGAAAACIGGNQGIAMLIE
;
A
#
# COMPACT_ATOMS: atom_id res chain seq x y z
N MET A 1 -26.56 22.34 -7.47
CA MET A 1 -26.27 20.98 -7.98
C MET A 1 -25.60 20.20 -6.87
N THR A 2 -26.37 19.48 -6.06
CA THR A 2 -25.83 18.73 -4.91
C THR A 2 -25.32 17.39 -5.43
N LEU A 3 -23.99 17.24 -5.51
CA LEU A 3 -23.37 15.94 -5.77
C LEU A 3 -23.79 14.98 -4.66
N LYS A 4 -24.67 14.02 -4.98
CA LYS A 4 -24.94 12.88 -4.09
C LYS A 4 -23.67 12.03 -4.07
N VAL A 5 -22.83 12.22 -3.06
CA VAL A 5 -21.74 11.30 -2.77
C VAL A 5 -22.38 10.04 -2.22
N GLY A 6 -22.38 8.96 -2.99
CA GLY A 6 -22.86 7.66 -2.52
C GLY A 6 -22.03 7.20 -1.34
N VAL A 7 -22.68 6.65 -0.31
CA VAL A 7 -22.02 6.02 0.86
C VAL A 7 -21.53 4.62 0.53
N ASP A 8 -20.98 4.45 -0.68
CA ASP A 8 -20.49 3.16 -1.18
C ASP A 8 -19.53 2.56 -0.14
N ALA A 9 -19.63 1.25 0.08
CA ALA A 9 -18.83 0.51 1.05
C ALA A 9 -17.36 0.97 0.96
N PHE A 10 -16.82 1.44 2.10
CA PHE A 10 -15.63 2.30 2.26
C PHE A 10 -14.37 1.93 1.43
N ALA A 11 -14.27 0.70 0.92
CA ALA A 11 -13.19 0.26 0.03
C ALA A 11 -13.62 -0.71 -1.09
N ASP A 12 -14.64 -1.55 -0.90
CA ASP A 12 -14.92 -2.66 -1.84
C ASP A 12 -15.50 -2.22 -3.19
N LEU A 13 -16.60 -1.47 -3.20
CA LEU A 13 -17.25 -1.03 -4.45
C LEU A 13 -16.37 -0.06 -5.27
N PRO A 14 -15.66 0.90 -4.65
CA PRO A 14 -14.70 1.72 -5.37
C PRO A 14 -13.57 0.91 -6.01
N ALA A 15 -13.03 -0.10 -5.32
CA ALA A 15 -11.95 -0.94 -5.83
C ALA A 15 -12.39 -1.84 -6.99
N ASP A 16 -13.62 -2.34 -6.96
CA ASP A 16 -14.23 -3.11 -8.05
C ASP A 16 -14.54 -2.21 -9.26
N ARG A 17 -14.97 -0.97 -9.04
CA ARG A 17 -15.11 0.01 -10.13
C ARG A 17 -13.76 0.39 -10.74
N LEU A 18 -12.73 0.56 -9.91
CA LEU A 18 -11.39 0.91 -10.37
C LEU A 18 -10.77 -0.21 -11.22
N SER A 19 -10.98 -1.48 -10.87
CA SER A 19 -10.50 -2.61 -11.67
C SER A 19 -11.11 -2.60 -13.07
N GLN A 20 -12.42 -2.30 -13.18
CA GLN A 20 -13.11 -2.16 -14.46
C GLN A 20 -12.56 -1.00 -15.29
N ILE A 21 -12.40 0.18 -14.71
CA ILE A 21 -11.92 1.38 -15.41
C ILE A 21 -10.46 1.21 -15.86
N SER A 22 -9.63 0.58 -15.04
CA SER A 22 -8.22 0.36 -15.35
C SER A 22 -7.96 -0.85 -16.26
N GLY A 23 -9.00 -1.65 -16.54
CA GLY A 23 -8.91 -2.87 -17.34
C GLY A 23 -8.13 -3.99 -16.65
N MET A 24 -8.14 -4.05 -15.31
CA MET A 24 -7.45 -5.10 -14.56
C MET A 24 -8.26 -6.37 -14.50
N ASN A 25 -7.63 -7.46 -14.93
CA ASN A 25 -8.20 -8.79 -14.79
C ASN A 25 -7.81 -9.44 -13.44
N ARG A 26 -8.49 -10.54 -13.12
CA ARG A 26 -8.29 -11.26 -11.87
C ARG A 26 -6.86 -11.80 -11.73
N GLU A 27 -6.29 -12.32 -12.81
CA GLU A 27 -4.94 -12.88 -12.83
C GLU A 27 -3.88 -11.82 -12.52
N GLN A 28 -4.01 -10.61 -13.06
CA GLN A 28 -3.13 -9.49 -12.79
C GLN A 28 -3.18 -9.07 -11.32
N MET A 29 -4.38 -9.03 -10.74
CA MET A 29 -4.59 -8.73 -9.34
C MET A 29 -3.98 -9.80 -8.42
N ASP A 30 -4.21 -11.08 -8.71
CA ASP A 30 -3.67 -12.19 -7.93
C ASP A 30 -2.14 -12.28 -8.07
N ALA A 31 -1.60 -12.07 -9.28
CA ALA A 31 -0.17 -12.02 -9.51
C ALA A 31 0.49 -10.85 -8.75
N PHE A 32 -0.17 -9.69 -8.68
CA PHE A 32 0.29 -8.57 -7.87
C PHE A 32 0.29 -8.91 -6.37
N ALA A 33 -0.79 -9.52 -5.87
CA ALA A 33 -0.87 -9.97 -4.48
C ALA A 33 0.23 -10.98 -4.15
N CYS A 34 0.44 -11.98 -5.01
CA CYS A 34 1.48 -12.99 -4.85
C CYS A 34 2.89 -12.36 -4.77
N ARG A 35 3.24 -11.46 -5.70
CA ARG A 35 4.52 -10.74 -5.67
C ARG A 35 4.69 -9.91 -4.41
N SER A 36 3.62 -9.27 -3.92
CA SER A 36 3.65 -8.50 -2.67
C SER A 36 3.98 -9.41 -1.48
N HIS A 37 3.37 -10.59 -1.39
CA HIS A 37 3.66 -11.57 -0.33
C HIS A 37 5.07 -12.13 -0.41
N GLN A 38 5.55 -12.45 -1.61
CA GLN A 38 6.92 -12.93 -1.83
C GLN A 38 7.95 -11.91 -1.36
N ARG A 39 7.82 -10.65 -1.77
CA ARG A 39 8.72 -9.56 -1.35
C ARG A 39 8.69 -9.31 0.16
N ALA A 40 7.51 -9.39 0.78
CA ALA A 40 7.40 -9.29 2.23
C ALA A 40 8.10 -10.46 2.92
N HIS A 41 7.94 -11.68 2.41
CA HIS A 41 8.59 -12.86 2.94
C HIS A 41 10.12 -12.76 2.85
N GLU A 42 10.65 -12.40 1.68
CA GLU A 42 12.08 -12.15 1.47
C GLU A 42 12.60 -11.03 2.38
N ALA A 43 11.82 -9.95 2.52
CA ALA A 43 12.16 -8.84 3.41
C ALA A 43 12.19 -9.24 4.88
N GLN A 44 11.38 -10.21 5.28
CA GLN A 44 11.34 -10.75 6.64
C GLN A 44 12.56 -11.65 6.89
N GLN A 45 12.87 -12.53 5.94
CA GLN A 45 14.04 -13.41 6.02
C GLN A 45 15.34 -12.60 6.12
N ARG A 46 15.47 -11.51 5.37
CA ARG A 46 16.67 -10.64 5.38
C ARG A 46 16.68 -9.62 6.53
N GLY A 47 15.68 -9.63 7.43
CA GLY A 47 15.58 -8.71 8.58
C GLY A 47 15.30 -7.24 8.21
N SER A 48 14.93 -6.96 6.95
CA SER A 48 14.72 -5.59 6.44
C SER A 48 13.32 -5.01 6.70
N LEU A 49 12.39 -5.83 7.18
CA LEU A 49 11.01 -5.42 7.51
C LEU A 49 10.91 -4.62 8.82
N LEU A 50 12.03 -4.44 9.53
CA LEU A 50 12.06 -3.91 10.89
C LEU A 50 11.97 -2.37 10.92
N MET A 51 10.74 -1.85 10.83
CA MET A 51 10.34 -0.95 11.92
C MET A 51 10.37 -1.80 13.19
N LYS A 52 11.23 -1.46 14.15
CA LYS A 52 11.33 -2.19 15.43
C LYS A 52 9.92 -2.38 15.98
N TYR A 53 9.42 -3.61 15.94
CA TYR A 53 8.17 -3.98 16.56
C TYR A 53 8.37 -3.72 18.05
N CYS A 54 7.77 -2.65 18.60
CA CYS A 54 7.72 -2.47 20.03
C CYS A 54 6.73 -3.53 20.54
N PRO A 55 7.16 -4.59 21.24
CA PRO A 55 6.25 -5.65 21.66
C PRO A 55 5.14 -5.03 22.52
N GLN A 56 3.92 -5.03 22.00
CA GLN A 56 2.75 -4.60 22.74
C GLN A 56 2.09 -5.84 23.36
N PRO A 57 1.55 -5.76 24.59
CA PRO A 57 0.75 -6.83 25.15
C PRO A 57 -0.43 -7.13 24.22
N TRP A 58 -0.63 -8.42 23.93
CA TRP A 58 -1.65 -8.89 22.98
C TRP A 58 -3.05 -8.52 23.45
N GLN A 59 -3.70 -7.59 22.75
CA GLN A 59 -5.14 -7.37 22.85
C GLN A 59 -5.83 -7.96 21.62
N ARG A 60 -6.95 -8.65 21.85
CA ARG A 60 -7.76 -9.24 20.78
C ARG A 60 -8.44 -8.12 19.99
N VAL A 61 -8.08 -7.95 18.72
CA VAL A 61 -8.75 -7.01 17.81
C VAL A 61 -9.81 -7.79 17.02
N SER A 62 -11.06 -7.31 17.04
CA SER A 62 -12.20 -7.99 16.41
C SER A 62 -12.43 -7.60 14.95
N HIS A 63 -11.87 -6.47 14.49
CA HIS A 63 -12.11 -5.93 13.16
C HIS A 63 -10.79 -5.59 12.46
N VAL A 64 -10.58 -6.19 11.29
CA VAL A 64 -9.42 -5.93 10.44
C VAL A 64 -9.92 -5.45 9.09
N HIS A 65 -9.51 -4.25 8.68
CA HIS A 65 -9.84 -3.73 7.35
C HIS A 65 -8.90 -4.33 6.30
N LYS A 66 -9.45 -4.77 5.17
CA LYS A 66 -8.70 -5.33 4.04
C LYS A 66 -8.64 -4.32 2.89
N MET A 67 -7.47 -4.17 2.30
CA MET A 67 -7.28 -3.40 1.07
C MET A 67 -7.25 -4.35 -0.13
N ARG A 68 -7.79 -3.93 -1.28
CA ARG A 68 -7.82 -4.74 -2.52
C ARG A 68 -6.54 -4.52 -3.35
N ALA A 69 -6.22 -5.50 -4.19
CA ALA A 69 -5.03 -5.47 -5.03
C ALA A 69 -5.15 -4.47 -6.21
N SER A 70 -6.37 -4.21 -6.68
CA SER A 70 -6.65 -3.30 -7.80
C SER A 70 -6.21 -1.86 -7.50
N ASP A 71 -6.46 -1.36 -6.29
CA ASP A 71 -6.10 0.00 -5.88
C ASP A 71 -4.58 0.26 -5.94
N GLN A 72 -3.79 -0.70 -5.45
CA GLN A 72 -2.33 -0.63 -5.49
C GLN A 72 -1.78 -0.85 -6.90
N ALA A 73 -2.30 -1.83 -7.63
CA ALA A 73 -1.83 -2.13 -8.97
C ALA A 73 -2.12 -0.97 -9.94
N ALA A 74 -3.29 -0.33 -9.84
CA ALA A 74 -3.67 0.80 -10.70
C ALA A 74 -2.72 1.98 -10.52
N SER A 75 -2.35 2.28 -9.27
CA SER A 75 -1.39 3.34 -8.94
C SER A 75 -0.03 3.13 -9.64
N LEU A 76 0.45 1.89 -9.71
CA LEU A 76 1.72 1.57 -10.39
C LEU A 76 1.63 1.71 -11.91
N ARG A 77 0.45 1.51 -12.50
CA ARG A 77 0.23 1.69 -13.94
C ARG A 77 0.31 3.17 -14.33
N TYR A 78 -0.17 4.06 -13.47
CA TYR A 78 -0.12 5.51 -13.71
C TYR A 78 1.24 6.14 -13.39
N TRP A 79 2.09 5.47 -12.58
CA TRP A 79 3.45 5.95 -12.26
C TRP A 79 4.56 4.93 -12.61
N PRO A 80 4.83 4.70 -13.90
CA PRO A 80 5.79 3.69 -14.34
C PRO A 80 7.25 4.00 -13.94
N SER A 81 7.63 5.27 -13.78
CA SER A 81 8.99 5.71 -13.45
C SER A 81 9.41 5.50 -11.97
N CYS A 82 8.48 5.11 -11.08
CA CYS A 82 8.75 4.84 -9.65
C CYS A 82 9.15 3.38 -9.37
N HIS A 83 9.35 2.56 -10.42
CA HIS A 83 9.48 1.11 -10.29
C HIS A 83 10.68 0.63 -9.45
N ARG A 84 11.77 1.41 -9.39
CA ARG A 84 13.03 0.99 -8.76
C ARG A 84 12.92 0.83 -7.24
N LEU A 85 12.10 1.62 -6.56
CA LEU A 85 11.94 1.61 -5.09
C LEU A 85 10.53 1.19 -4.62
N SER A 86 9.59 1.01 -5.54
CA SER A 86 8.20 0.74 -5.17
C SER A 86 8.00 -0.65 -4.55
N LEU A 87 7.61 -0.66 -3.27
CA LEU A 87 7.18 -1.85 -2.52
C LEU A 87 8.22 -2.99 -2.51
N GLN A 88 9.52 -2.68 -2.39
CA GLN A 88 10.58 -3.70 -2.34
C GLN A 88 10.43 -4.66 -1.15
N ASN A 89 9.83 -4.20 -0.05
CA ASN A 89 9.62 -5.01 1.15
C ASN A 89 8.20 -5.59 1.25
N GLY A 90 7.46 -5.61 0.13
CA GLY A 90 6.04 -5.94 0.09
C GLY A 90 5.13 -4.74 0.43
N GLY A 91 3.90 -4.79 -0.06
CA GLY A 91 2.86 -3.78 0.19
C GLY A 91 1.88 -4.20 1.29
N VAL A 92 0.83 -3.39 1.46
CA VAL A 92 -0.17 -3.61 2.50
C VAL A 92 -1.03 -4.87 2.28
N LEU A 93 -1.00 -5.45 1.07
CA LEU A 93 -1.58 -6.78 0.83
C LEU A 93 -0.89 -7.85 1.66
N ALA A 94 0.43 -7.72 1.86
CA ALA A 94 1.23 -8.72 2.56
C ALA A 94 1.40 -8.43 4.05
N ILE A 95 1.44 -7.15 4.43
CA ILE A 95 1.84 -6.73 5.78
C ILE A 95 0.70 -6.04 6.55
N GLY A 96 -0.49 -6.00 5.95
CA GLY A 96 -1.69 -5.43 6.54
C GLY A 96 -1.85 -3.93 6.29
N HIS A 97 -3.10 -3.48 6.39
CA HIS A 97 -3.51 -2.08 6.20
C HIS A 97 -4.03 -1.49 7.51
N LEU A 98 -3.13 -0.86 8.27
CA LEU A 98 -3.45 -0.16 9.52
C LEU A 98 -3.77 1.30 9.19
N LEU A 99 -5.05 1.63 8.98
CA LEU A 99 -5.53 2.95 8.52
C LEU A 99 -4.84 4.14 9.20
N GLY A 100 -4.72 4.14 10.53
CA GLY A 100 -4.07 5.23 11.28
C GLY A 100 -2.54 5.23 11.26
N ALA A 101 -1.91 4.07 11.04
CA ALA A 101 -0.46 3.93 11.09
C ALA A 101 0.21 3.96 9.70
N ILE A 102 -0.57 3.93 8.61
CA ILE A 102 -0.03 3.82 7.26
C ILE A 102 0.86 4.99 6.87
N GLY A 103 0.53 6.22 7.28
CA GLY A 103 1.34 7.40 7.00
C GLY A 103 2.76 7.28 7.57
N VAL A 104 2.85 6.96 8.87
CA VAL A 104 4.14 6.76 9.57
C VAL A 104 4.90 5.58 8.97
N ARG A 105 4.19 4.50 8.63
CA ARG A 105 4.78 3.30 8.03
C ARG A 105 5.36 3.59 6.64
N LEU A 106 4.63 4.29 5.78
CA LEU A 106 5.08 4.67 4.44
C LEU A 106 6.31 5.57 4.53
N ALA A 107 6.25 6.61 5.35
CA ALA A 107 7.36 7.53 5.55
C ALA A 107 8.62 6.81 6.06
N GLY A 108 8.50 5.99 7.10
CA GLY A 108 9.65 5.27 7.66
C GLY A 108 10.21 4.18 6.73
N THR A 109 9.35 3.48 6.00
CA THR A 109 9.80 2.49 5.00
C THR A 109 10.52 3.18 3.84
N LEU A 110 10.00 4.32 3.38
CA LEU A 110 10.62 5.12 2.32
C LEU A 110 11.98 5.67 2.76
N ALA A 111 12.05 6.32 3.92
CA ALA A 111 13.29 6.86 4.47
C ALA A 111 14.37 5.77 4.61
N ARG A 112 14.01 4.58 5.11
CA ARG A 112 14.95 3.45 5.18
C ARG A 112 15.38 2.96 3.80
N SER A 113 14.44 2.90 2.85
CA SER A 113 14.75 2.46 1.49
C SER A 113 15.69 3.44 0.78
N LEU A 114 15.52 4.75 0.99
CA LEU A 114 16.43 5.79 0.49
C LEU A 114 17.82 5.66 1.11
N GLN A 115 17.90 5.41 2.43
CA GLN A 115 19.16 5.18 3.11
C GLN A 115 19.90 3.95 2.56
N VAL A 116 19.19 2.83 2.35
CA VAL A 116 19.78 1.59 1.82
C VAL A 116 20.16 1.73 0.34
N ALA A 117 19.35 2.44 -0.45
CA ALA A 117 19.60 2.65 -1.87
C ALA A 117 20.55 3.82 -2.16
N GLN A 118 21.00 4.55 -1.13
CA GLN A 118 21.78 5.79 -1.24
C GLN A 118 21.16 6.79 -2.24
N SER A 119 19.84 6.94 -2.18
CA SER A 119 19.08 7.86 -3.03
C SER A 119 18.75 9.14 -2.28
N LEU A 120 18.81 10.26 -2.98
CA LEU A 120 18.55 11.59 -2.44
C LEU A 120 17.08 11.95 -2.36
N TYR A 121 16.23 11.31 -3.18
CA TYR A 121 14.81 11.62 -3.24
C TYR A 121 13.99 10.36 -3.33
N GLY A 122 12.83 10.38 -2.69
CA GLY A 122 11.82 9.34 -2.81
C GLY A 122 10.42 9.88 -2.58
N ALA A 123 9.44 9.24 -3.20
CA ALA A 123 8.03 9.58 -3.01
C ALA A 123 7.22 8.39 -2.51
N ALA A 124 6.26 8.65 -1.63
CA ALA A 124 5.25 7.70 -1.19
C ALA A 124 3.87 8.31 -1.40
N ALA A 125 2.91 7.48 -1.81
CA ALA A 125 1.53 7.90 -1.98
C ALA A 125 0.57 6.82 -1.46
N ALA A 126 -0.60 7.25 -1.01
CA ALA A 126 -1.69 6.38 -0.57
C ALA A 126 -3.04 6.97 -0.98
N CYS A 127 -3.96 6.10 -1.39
CA CYS A 127 -5.36 6.45 -1.53
C CYS A 127 -6.05 6.43 -0.17
N ILE A 128 -7.07 7.26 -0.02
CA ILE A 128 -7.87 7.43 1.20
C ILE A 128 -9.34 7.29 0.82
N GLY A 129 -10.11 6.62 1.69
CA GLY A 129 -11.56 6.48 1.52
C GLY A 129 -12.25 7.83 1.32
N GLY A 130 -13.34 7.84 0.54
CA GLY A 130 -14.01 9.08 0.16
C GLY A 130 -13.33 9.83 -0.99
N ASN A 131 -12.65 9.10 -1.89
CA ASN A 131 -12.03 9.64 -3.11
C ASN A 131 -10.95 10.70 -2.83
N GLN A 132 -10.07 10.41 -1.87
CA GLN A 132 -8.96 11.27 -1.49
C GLN A 132 -7.63 10.56 -1.72
N GLY A 133 -6.54 11.33 -1.74
CA GLY A 133 -5.19 10.80 -1.85
C GLY A 133 -4.21 11.69 -1.09
N ILE A 134 -3.15 11.07 -0.58
CA ILE A 134 -2.01 11.76 0.02
C ILE A 134 -0.74 11.33 -0.70
N ALA A 135 0.18 12.27 -0.89
CA ALA A 135 1.53 12.03 -1.37
C ALA A 135 2.54 12.76 -0.49
N MET A 136 3.72 12.17 -0.36
CA MET A 136 4.84 12.70 0.41
C MET A 136 6.12 12.52 -0.40
N LEU A 137 6.94 13.57 -0.46
CA LEU A 137 8.31 13.53 -0.95
C LEU A 137 9.24 13.56 0.27
N ILE A 138 10.27 12.72 0.27
CA ILE A 138 11.33 12.69 1.28
C ILE A 138 12.65 12.92 0.56
N GLU A 139 13.49 13.76 1.17
CA GLU A 139 14.87 14.05 0.80
C GLU A 139 15.84 13.74 1.95
#